data_AF-A0A368H834-F1
#
_entry.id   AF-A0A368H834-F1
#
_cell.length_a   1.000
_cell.length_b   1.000
_cell.length_c   1.000
_cell.angle_alpha   90.00
_cell.angle_beta   90.00
_cell.angle_gamma   90.00
#
_symmetry.space_group_name_H-M   'P 1'
#
loop_
_entity.id
_entity.type
_entity.pdbx_description
1 polymer ?
#
loop_
_entity_poly.entity_id
_entity_poly.type
_entity_poly.pdbx_seq_one_letter_code
_entity_poly.pdbx_strand_id
1 'polypeptide(L)'
;MQYALVFFRRSAKAGVVPRADVVGQFTVQATVKARWEGRSLSAKIVLIGSKSLCESKMDYVTTAGQLIDDDFETGSLEEDSPSMSISDTSSHRGENEFLERFREKIISKLDEIENQMPSASFEIEMLSEIRALKEKVRELKEMARELLRRLPPIAPSAEIE
;
A
#
# COMPACT_ATOMS: atom_id res chain seq x y z
N MET A 1 15.60 -15.62 -5.62
CA MET A 1 15.81 -15.51 -7.08
C MET A 1 14.99 -14.34 -7.61
N GLN A 2 15.54 -13.56 -8.54
CA GLN A 2 14.92 -12.34 -9.06
C GLN A 2 14.22 -12.60 -10.39
N TYR A 3 13.02 -12.04 -10.56
CA TYR A 3 12.18 -12.17 -11.74
C TYR A 3 11.93 -10.79 -12.37
N ALA A 4 11.59 -10.78 -13.64
CA ALA A 4 11.15 -9.61 -14.36
C ALA A 4 9.80 -9.87 -15.01
N LEU A 5 8.91 -8.89 -14.88
CA LEU A 5 7.72 -8.76 -15.73
C LEU A 5 8.16 -8.06 -17.00
N VAL A 6 8.01 -8.74 -18.14
CA VAL A 6 8.43 -8.24 -19.44
C VAL A 6 7.23 -8.09 -20.37
N PHE A 7 7.27 -7.08 -21.23
CA PHE A 7 6.25 -6.83 -22.25
C PHE A 7 6.81 -7.05 -23.65
N PHE A 8 6.22 -7.99 -24.39
CA PHE A 8 6.59 -8.33 -25.75
C PHE A 8 5.85 -7.43 -26.73
N ARG A 9 6.51 -6.37 -27.22
CA ARG A 9 5.91 -5.35 -28.10
C ARG A 9 5.25 -5.92 -29.36
N ARG A 10 5.79 -7.02 -29.90
CA ARG A 10 5.26 -7.64 -31.14
C ARG A 10 3.97 -8.43 -30.93
N SER A 11 3.83 -9.09 -29.79
CA SER A 11 2.66 -9.91 -29.49
C SER A 11 1.69 -9.22 -28.53
N ALA A 12 2.03 -8.02 -28.04
CA ALA A 12 1.31 -7.30 -27.01
C ALA A 12 0.98 -8.17 -25.77
N LYS A 13 1.89 -9.07 -25.41
CA LYS A 13 1.75 -9.97 -24.25
C LYS A 13 2.71 -9.57 -23.15
N ALA A 14 2.24 -9.64 -21.91
CA ALA A 14 3.10 -9.61 -20.74
C ALA A 14 3.50 -11.04 -20.34
N GLY A 15 4.66 -11.17 -19.68
CA GLY A 15 5.11 -12.46 -19.15
C GLY A 15 6.12 -12.28 -18.03
N VAL A 16 6.18 -13.25 -17.12
CA VAL A 16 7.12 -13.26 -15.99
C VAL A 16 8.27 -14.21 -16.27
N VAL A 17 9.49 -13.68 -16.35
CA VAL A 17 10.70 -14.45 -16.65
C VAL A 17 11.73 -14.35 -15.53
N PRO A 18 12.50 -15.41 -15.22
CA PRO A 18 13.60 -15.32 -14.28
C PRO A 18 14.75 -14.50 -14.88
N ARG A 19 15.59 -13.90 -14.01
CA ARG A 19 16.80 -13.16 -14.43
C ARG A 19 17.70 -13.92 -15.40
N ALA A 20 17.81 -15.25 -15.24
CA ALA A 20 18.64 -16.12 -16.06
C ALA A 20 18.18 -16.19 -17.53
N ASP A 21 16.89 -15.95 -17.78
CA ASP A 21 16.29 -15.97 -19.10
C ASP A 21 16.33 -14.60 -19.80
N VAL A 22 16.94 -13.59 -19.17
CA VAL A 22 17.10 -12.25 -19.72
C VAL A 22 18.54 -11.98 -20.13
N VAL A 23 18.72 -11.70 -21.42
CA VAL A 23 20.00 -11.33 -22.03
C VAL A 23 20.04 -9.81 -22.23
N GLY A 24 21.00 -9.17 -21.58
CA GLY A 24 21.21 -7.72 -21.64
C GLY A 24 21.15 -7.05 -20.26
N GLN A 25 20.91 -5.74 -20.27
CA GLN A 25 20.82 -4.93 -19.06
C GLN A 25 19.51 -5.24 -18.32
N PHE A 26 19.63 -5.73 -17.09
CA PHE A 26 18.49 -6.11 -16.26
C PHE A 26 18.02 -4.94 -15.39
N THR A 27 17.48 -3.93 -16.04
CA THR A 27 16.95 -2.71 -15.41
C THR A 27 15.56 -2.42 -15.93
N VAL A 28 14.73 -1.80 -15.10
CA VAL A 28 13.38 -1.38 -15.50
C VAL A 28 13.45 -0.47 -16.73
N GLN A 29 12.48 -0.58 -17.62
CA GLN A 29 12.36 0.06 -18.93
C GLN A 29 13.38 -0.35 -20.00
N ALA A 30 14.39 -1.17 -19.67
CA ALA A 30 15.34 -1.66 -20.68
C ALA A 30 14.66 -2.57 -21.69
N THR A 31 15.04 -2.43 -22.97
CA THR A 31 14.67 -3.39 -24.01
C THR A 31 15.72 -4.49 -24.07
N VAL A 32 15.29 -5.72 -23.85
CA VAL A 32 16.15 -6.91 -23.68
C VAL A 32 15.68 -8.05 -24.56
N LYS A 33 16.51 -9.08 -24.71
CA LYS A 33 16.07 -10.37 -25.24
C LYS A 33 15.71 -11.29 -24.09
N ALA A 34 14.45 -11.65 -23.97
CA ALA A 34 13.94 -12.55 -22.95
C ALA A 34 13.55 -13.90 -23.57
N ARG A 35 13.88 -15.00 -22.88
CA ARG A 35 13.42 -16.34 -23.24
C ARG A 35 12.00 -16.56 -22.71
N TRP A 36 11.06 -16.80 -23.61
CA TRP A 36 9.65 -17.05 -23.32
C TRP A 36 9.13 -18.17 -24.19
N GLU A 37 8.46 -19.16 -23.60
CA GLU A 37 7.93 -20.35 -24.31
C GLU A 37 8.99 -21.01 -25.22
N GLY A 38 10.25 -21.08 -24.74
CA GLY A 38 11.37 -21.66 -25.47
C GLY A 38 11.95 -20.79 -26.61
N ARG A 39 11.43 -19.59 -26.85
CA ARG A 39 11.91 -18.66 -27.88
C ARG A 39 12.54 -17.42 -27.26
N SER A 40 13.58 -16.88 -27.89
CA SER A 40 14.17 -15.60 -27.48
C SER A 40 13.47 -14.46 -28.21
N LEU A 41 12.74 -13.64 -27.48
CA LEU A 41 11.94 -12.53 -28.02
C LEU A 41 12.42 -11.19 -27.46
N SER A 42 12.27 -10.13 -28.25
CA SER A 42 12.56 -8.77 -27.78
C SER A 42 11.42 -8.30 -26.88
N ALA A 43 11.76 -7.86 -25.68
CA ALA A 43 10.79 -7.44 -24.66
C ALA A 43 11.30 -6.23 -23.88
N LYS A 44 10.38 -5.43 -23.35
CA LYS A 44 10.70 -4.34 -22.43
C LYS A 44 10.52 -4.82 -20.99
N ILE A 45 11.49 -4.59 -20.11
CA ILE A 45 11.34 -4.87 -18.68
C ILE A 45 10.40 -3.81 -18.09
N VAL A 46 9.30 -4.24 -17.51
CA VAL A 46 8.29 -3.37 -16.90
C VAL A 46 8.49 -3.29 -15.38
N LEU A 47 8.81 -4.41 -14.74
CA LEU A 47 8.99 -4.51 -13.29
C LEU A 47 10.01 -5.60 -12.98
N ILE A 48 10.76 -5.42 -11.89
CA ILE A 48 11.73 -6.41 -11.39
C ILE A 48 11.41 -6.69 -9.92
N GLY A 49 11.33 -7.97 -9.53
CA GLY A 49 11.07 -8.32 -8.14
C GLY A 49 10.96 -9.81 -7.86
N SER A 50 10.17 -10.18 -6.86
CA SER A 50 9.80 -11.56 -6.59
C SER A 50 8.84 -12.07 -7.66
N LYS A 51 8.78 -13.40 -7.84
CA LYS A 51 7.85 -14.01 -8.80
C LYS A 51 6.40 -13.60 -8.53
N SER A 52 5.97 -13.65 -7.26
CA SER A 52 4.61 -13.29 -6.85
C SER A 52 4.25 -11.83 -7.15
N LEU A 53 5.19 -10.91 -6.98
CA LEU A 53 5.00 -9.48 -7.28
C LEU A 53 4.89 -9.24 -8.79
N CYS A 54 5.69 -9.94 -9.60
CA CYS A 54 5.58 -9.84 -11.05
C CYS A 54 4.28 -10.46 -11.59
N GLU A 55 3.80 -11.55 -10.98
CA GLU A 55 2.54 -12.19 -11.35
C GLU A 55 1.34 -11.32 -10.97
N SER A 56 1.31 -10.73 -9.77
CA SER A 56 0.20 -9.88 -9.33
C SER A 56 0.07 -8.60 -10.15
N LYS A 57 1.18 -8.07 -10.67
CA LYS A 57 1.19 -6.85 -11.49
C LYS A 57 1.08 -7.11 -13.00
N MET A 58 0.92 -8.36 -13.43
CA MET A 58 0.86 -8.72 -14.86
C MET A 58 -0.40 -8.19 -15.57
N ASP A 59 -1.53 -8.19 -14.88
CA ASP A 59 -2.81 -7.70 -15.42
C ASP A 59 -2.87 -6.17 -15.55
N TYR A 60 -1.95 -5.48 -14.86
CA TYR A 60 -1.82 -4.03 -14.86
C TYR A 60 -0.83 -3.52 -15.92
N VAL A 61 -0.33 -4.40 -16.79
CA VAL A 61 0.56 -3.98 -17.89
C VAL A 61 -0.28 -3.45 -19.05
N THR A 62 -0.14 -2.16 -19.34
CA THR A 62 -0.77 -1.52 -20.51
C THR A 62 -0.30 -2.13 -21.83
N THR A 63 -1.07 -1.90 -22.88
CA THR A 63 -0.70 -2.22 -24.28
C THR A 63 0.57 -1.50 -24.76
N ALA A 64 1.02 -0.47 -24.03
CA ALA A 64 2.29 0.23 -24.27
C ALA A 64 3.50 -0.38 -23.53
N GLY A 65 3.29 -1.41 -22.70
CA GLY A 65 4.34 -2.00 -21.87
C GLY A 65 4.78 -1.07 -20.73
N GLN A 66 3.84 -0.29 -20.20
CA GLN A 66 3.96 0.43 -18.95
C GLN A 66 3.08 -0.26 -17.91
N LEU A 67 3.55 -0.34 -16.66
CA LEU A 67 2.66 -0.68 -15.57
C LEU A 67 1.68 0.50 -15.42
N ILE A 68 0.39 0.22 -15.34
CA ILE A 68 -0.52 1.12 -14.64
C ILE A 68 -0.13 0.93 -13.18
N ASP A 69 0.72 1.83 -12.67
CA ASP A 69 0.78 2.02 -11.24
C ASP A 69 -0.59 2.59 -10.84
N ASP A 70 -1.50 1.70 -10.46
CA ASP A 70 -2.50 2.07 -9.46
C ASP A 70 -1.71 2.45 -8.21
N ASP A 71 -1.30 3.71 -8.13
CA ASP A 71 -0.85 4.39 -6.92
C ASP A 71 -2.00 4.55 -5.88
N PHE A 72 -3.03 3.71 -5.99
CA PHE A 72 -4.22 3.70 -5.15
C PHE A 72 -4.42 2.33 -4.46
N GLU A 73 -3.48 1.98 -3.59
CA GLU A 73 -3.86 1.45 -2.27
C GLU A 73 -3.97 2.61 -1.27
N THR A 74 -4.76 3.62 -1.60
CA THR A 74 -5.31 4.55 -0.60
C THR A 74 -6.77 4.76 -0.99
N GLY A 75 -7.70 4.56 -0.05
CA GLY A 75 -9.13 4.53 -0.34
C GLY A 75 -9.63 5.75 -1.12
N SER A 76 -10.49 5.46 -2.11
CA SER A 76 -11.63 6.28 -2.55
C SER A 76 -11.55 7.78 -2.24
N LEU A 77 -11.10 8.58 -3.21
CA LEU A 77 -11.77 9.84 -3.53
C LEU A 77 -11.64 10.06 -5.04
N GLU A 78 -12.78 9.99 -5.73
CA GLU A 78 -12.95 10.56 -7.06
C GLU A 78 -12.57 12.04 -7.01
N GLU A 79 -11.78 12.51 -7.96
CA GLU A 79 -11.90 13.88 -8.47
C GLU A 79 -11.21 14.02 -9.84
N ASP A 80 -11.89 14.80 -10.67
CA ASP A 80 -11.84 14.83 -12.12
C ASP A 80 -10.59 15.47 -12.77
N SER A 81 -10.27 14.97 -13.98
CA SER A 81 -9.68 15.68 -15.14
C SER A 81 -8.17 15.99 -15.16
N PRO A 82 -7.59 16.33 -16.35
CA PRO A 82 -7.69 15.67 -17.65
C PRO A 82 -6.30 15.34 -18.24
N SER A 83 -6.28 14.43 -19.21
CA SER A 83 -5.14 14.03 -20.03
C SER A 83 -4.33 15.19 -20.63
N MET A 84 -3.01 15.22 -20.41
CA MET A 84 -2.07 15.93 -21.28
C MET A 84 -1.08 14.94 -21.92
N SER A 85 -1.23 14.78 -23.24
CA SER A 85 -0.21 14.26 -24.13
C SER A 85 0.99 15.21 -24.14
N ILE A 86 2.21 14.69 -23.97
CA ILE A 86 3.42 15.48 -24.23
C ILE A 86 4.41 14.63 -25.02
N SER A 87 4.64 15.10 -26.24
CA SER A 87 5.70 14.72 -27.15
C SER A 87 7.08 15.14 -26.62
N ASP A 88 8.11 14.41 -27.04
CA ASP A 88 9.55 14.63 -26.79
C ASP A 88 9.98 16.10 -26.64
N THR A 89 10.86 16.39 -25.67
CA THR A 89 12.17 17.05 -25.87
C THR A 89 12.95 17.25 -24.57
N SER A 90 14.26 17.02 -24.67
CA SER A 90 15.35 17.30 -23.74
C SER A 90 15.14 18.37 -22.64
N SER A 91 15.12 17.95 -21.37
CA SER A 91 15.49 18.81 -20.23
C SER A 91 15.79 17.99 -18.95
N HIS A 92 16.85 17.17 -18.98
CA HIS A 92 17.30 16.42 -17.79
C HIS A 92 17.83 17.29 -16.64
N ARG A 93 17.86 18.62 -16.79
CA ARG A 93 18.32 19.53 -15.74
C ARG A 93 17.23 19.86 -14.71
N GLY A 94 15.96 19.91 -15.12
CA GLY A 94 14.84 20.23 -14.22
C GLY A 94 14.31 19.03 -13.44
N GLU A 95 14.41 17.83 -14.00
CA GLU A 95 13.92 16.59 -13.37
C GLU A 95 14.71 16.24 -12.09
N ASN A 96 16.03 16.46 -12.09
CA ASN A 96 16.86 16.25 -10.90
C ASN A 96 16.53 17.24 -9.77
N GLU A 97 16.26 18.51 -10.07
CA GLU A 97 15.86 19.49 -9.05
C GLU A 97 14.47 19.21 -8.48
N PHE A 98 13.57 18.63 -9.28
CA PHE A 98 12.28 18.17 -8.79
C PHE A 98 12.44 16.97 -7.86
N LEU A 99 13.26 15.98 -8.25
CA LEU A 99 13.48 14.77 -7.47
C LEU A 99 14.15 15.06 -6.13
N GLU A 100 15.13 15.97 -6.07
CA GLU A 100 15.76 16.38 -4.81
C GLU A 100 14.78 17.13 -3.89
N ARG A 101 13.95 18.03 -4.43
CA ARG A 101 12.88 18.69 -3.64
C ARG A 101 11.86 17.69 -3.10
N PHE A 102 11.50 16.70 -3.89
CA PHE A 102 10.59 15.65 -3.46
C PHE A 102 11.21 14.79 -2.35
N ARG A 103 12.49 14.43 -2.49
CA ARG A 103 13.25 13.70 -1.48
C ARG A 103 13.35 14.48 -0.17
N GLU A 104 13.71 15.76 -0.21
CA GLU A 104 13.76 16.63 0.99
C GLU A 104 12.40 16.73 1.68
N LYS A 105 11.32 16.79 0.90
CA LYS A 105 9.95 16.81 1.42
C LYS A 105 9.57 15.49 2.10
N ILE A 106 9.98 14.35 1.55
CA ILE A 106 9.77 13.04 2.17
C ILE A 106 10.53 12.95 3.50
N ILE A 107 11.81 13.33 3.51
CA ILE A 107 12.64 13.27 4.72
C ILE A 107 12.02 14.17 5.82
N SER A 108 11.67 15.41 5.47
CA SER A 108 11.01 16.33 6.40
C SER A 108 9.70 15.77 6.96
N LYS A 109 8.92 15.05 6.14
CA LYS A 109 7.66 14.43 6.57
C LYS A 109 7.90 13.22 7.48
N LEU A 110 8.95 12.43 7.24
CA LEU A 110 9.32 11.33 8.12
C LEU A 110 9.79 11.83 9.48
N ASP A 111 10.61 12.88 9.51
CA ASP A 111 11.03 13.53 10.77
C ASP A 111 9.83 14.11 11.54
N GLU A 112 8.87 14.72 10.84
CA GLU A 112 7.65 15.23 11.48
C GLU A 112 6.84 14.11 12.12
N ILE A 113 6.69 12.97 11.44
CA ILE A 113 5.99 11.79 11.97
C ILE A 113 6.75 11.19 13.15
N GLU A 114 8.08 11.09 13.07
CA GLU A 114 8.92 10.59 14.15
C GLU A 114 8.82 11.46 15.41
N ASN A 115 8.78 12.79 15.25
CA ASN A 115 8.61 13.72 16.35
C ASN A 115 7.16 13.77 16.90
N GLN A 116 6.18 13.30 16.14
CA GLN A 116 4.78 13.21 16.57
C GLN A 116 4.42 11.84 17.16
N MET A 117 5.26 10.81 16.96
CA MET A 117 5.01 9.51 17.56
C MET A 117 5.19 9.59 19.07
N PRO A 118 4.18 9.17 19.86
CA PRO A 118 4.35 9.04 21.29
C PRO A 118 5.48 8.06 21.59
N SER A 119 6.32 8.39 22.58
CA SER A 119 7.39 7.49 22.97
C SER A 119 6.83 6.13 23.40
N ALA A 120 7.60 5.05 23.24
CA ALA A 120 7.18 3.71 23.68
C ALA A 120 6.79 3.66 25.17
N SER A 121 7.29 4.58 26.00
CA SER A 121 6.87 4.74 27.39
C SER A 121 5.43 5.27 27.53
N PHE A 122 4.97 6.14 26.62
CA PHE A 122 3.59 6.64 26.60
C PHE A 122 2.59 5.52 26.30
N GLU A 123 2.91 4.63 25.36
CA GLU A 123 2.04 3.48 25.06
C GLU A 123 1.89 2.53 26.26
N ILE A 124 2.99 2.28 26.98
CA ILE A 124 2.98 1.44 28.19
C ILE A 124 2.12 2.07 29.29
N GLU A 125 2.26 3.38 29.51
CA GLU A 125 1.47 4.14 30.48
C GLU A 125 -0.03 4.10 30.11
N MET A 126 -0.38 4.41 28.87
CA MET A 126 -1.76 4.34 28.37
C MET A 126 -2.37 2.94 28.54
N LEU A 127 -1.63 1.88 28.21
CA LEU A 127 -2.10 0.50 28.40
C LEU A 127 -2.27 0.12 29.89
N SER A 128 -1.51 0.74 30.79
CA SER A 128 -1.67 0.55 32.23
C SER A 128 -2.94 1.23 32.74
N GLU A 129 -3.23 2.45 32.27
CA GLU A 129 -4.42 3.21 32.62
C GLU A 129 -5.69 2.52 32.11
N ILE A 130 -5.70 2.04 30.88
CA ILE A 130 -6.83 1.29 30.31
C ILE A 130 -7.11 0.03 31.14
N ARG A 131 -6.08 -0.67 31.60
CA ARG A 131 -6.25 -1.85 32.47
C ARG A 131 -6.85 -1.47 33.81
N ALA A 132 -6.34 -0.41 34.45
CA ALA A 132 -6.88 0.08 35.71
C ALA A 132 -8.34 0.53 35.58
N LEU A 133 -8.69 1.18 34.47
CA LEU A 133 -10.06 1.61 34.19
C LEU A 133 -11.00 0.42 33.98
N LYS A 134 -10.59 -0.60 33.21
CA LYS A 134 -11.38 -1.83 33.03
C LYS A 134 -11.68 -2.53 34.34
N GLU A 135 -10.72 -2.52 35.26
CA GLU A 135 -10.87 -3.11 36.58
C GLU A 135 -11.95 -2.37 37.41
N LYS A 136 -11.88 -1.04 37.45
CA LYS A 136 -12.89 -0.20 38.12
C LYS A 136 -14.29 -0.39 37.53
N VAL A 137 -14.40 -0.51 36.20
CA VAL A 137 -15.69 -0.75 35.53
C VAL A 137 -16.24 -2.12 35.90
N ARG A 138 -15.39 -3.13 36.04
CA ARG A 138 -15.78 -4.48 36.50
C ARG A 138 -16.35 -4.44 37.91
N GLU A 139 -15.64 -3.80 38.84
CA GLU A 139 -16.10 -3.61 40.22
C GLU A 139 -17.44 -2.87 40.29
N LEU A 140 -17.59 -1.78 39.54
CA LEU A 140 -18.83 -1.02 39.47
C LEU A 140 -20.00 -1.87 38.96
N LYS A 141 -19.77 -2.71 37.95
CA LYS A 141 -20.78 -3.62 37.41
C LYS A 141 -21.19 -4.71 38.41
N GLU A 142 -20.29 -5.13 39.29
CA GLU A 142 -20.59 -6.06 40.37
C GLU A 142 -21.41 -5.40 41.47
N MET A 143 -21.02 -4.20 41.89
CA MET A 143 -21.80 -3.40 42.85
C MET A 143 -23.21 -3.12 42.34
N ALA A 144 -23.36 -2.71 41.07
CA ALA A 144 -24.67 -2.46 40.48
C ALA A 144 -25.53 -3.73 40.46
N ARG A 145 -24.95 -4.90 40.13
CA ARG A 145 -25.66 -6.19 40.18
C ARG A 145 -26.10 -6.55 41.59
N GLU A 146 -25.27 -6.30 42.59
CA GLU A 146 -25.61 -6.57 43.98
C GLU A 146 -26.70 -5.62 44.51
N LEU A 147 -26.66 -4.35 44.12
CA LEU A 147 -27.72 -3.39 44.46
C LEU A 147 -29.05 -3.79 43.81
N LEU A 148 -29.05 -4.16 42.54
CA LEU A 148 -30.26 -4.63 41.84
C LEU A 148 -30.84 -5.91 42.48
N ARG A 149 -30.01 -6.81 43.01
CA ARG A 149 -30.48 -8.00 43.74
C ARG A 149 -31.18 -7.68 45.06
N ARG A 150 -30.83 -6.56 45.69
CA ARG A 150 -31.41 -6.12 46.97
C ARG A 150 -32.68 -5.29 46.80
N LEU A 151 -32.99 -4.85 45.58
CA LEU A 151 -34.22 -4.14 45.30
C LEU A 151 -35.40 -5.12 45.32
N PRO A 152 -36.53 -4.74 45.93
CA PRO A 152 -37.74 -5.54 45.86
C PRO A 152 -38.23 -5.63 44.40
N PRO A 153 -38.94 -6.72 44.03
CA PRO A 153 -39.52 -6.85 42.69
C PRO A 153 -40.44 -5.66 42.40
N ILE A 154 -40.19 -4.98 41.28
CA ILE A 154 -41.10 -3.95 40.78
C ILE A 154 -42.36 -4.70 40.32
N ALA A 155 -43.48 -4.48 41.00
CA ALA A 155 -44.76 -5.00 40.57
C ALA A 155 -45.08 -4.44 39.17
N PRO A 156 -45.59 -5.27 38.23
CA PRO A 156 -45.98 -4.77 36.93
C PRO A 156 -47.04 -3.69 37.16
N SER A 157 -46.74 -2.47 36.68
CA SER A 157 -47.70 -1.37 36.66
C SER A 157 -48.95 -1.85 35.94
N ALA A 158 -50.05 -1.95 36.68
CA ALA A 158 -51.36 -2.25 36.14
C ALA A 158 -51.60 -1.31 34.96
N GLU A 159 -51.88 -1.90 33.80
CA GLU A 159 -52.35 -1.20 32.62
C GLU A 159 -53.59 -0.39 33.03
N ILE A 160 -53.48 0.93 32.92
CA ILE A 160 -54.61 1.84 33.12
C ILE A 160 -55.42 1.78 31.81
N GLU A 161 -56.60 1.16 31.88
CA GLU A 161 -57.67 1.29 30.87
C GLU A 161 -58.11 2.74 30.68
#